data_AF-A0A3B8ZKR6-F1
#
_entry.id   AF-A0A3B8ZKR6-F1
#
_cell.length_a   1.000
_cell.length_b   1.000
_cell.length_c   1.000
_cell.angle_alpha   90.00
_cell.angle_beta   90.00
_cell.angle_gamma   90.00
#
_symmetry.space_group_name_H-M   'P 1'
#
loop_
_entity.id
_entity.type
_entity.pdbx_description
1 polymer ?
#
loop_
_entity_poly.entity_id
_entity_poly.type
_entity_poly.pdbx_seq_one_letter_code
_entity_poly.pdbx_strand_id
1 'polypeptide(L)'
;MNYAHSPLAIILFLIIVGFTLGLSFFLGRQAKDSSGYFAAHGQIPWLVNGVAFAGDYLSAASFLGICGMIAFYGYDGFLYSIGYLAGWIVALFVIAEPIKRLGKFTFADALNSKFQSRGIQLVAGVSTLAVSIFYLIPQMVGAGVLIQPLLGLPAWVGVILVGTVVILIVVTAGMVSTTWVQFIKGSLLVLFSAIMTLMILLRGVQVQPGGIDGHEFRCIPLGNTKPDDLDAMNNLLSQQGFERSSTSIPSDWEKEGLWHLVSIKDQTNLVFKLVSNRQGMCLMECQTVGNWLDPDGSGVPGQLASTIHPVGYVRQLPNDQTTTGSLGPWAFLQTISG
;
A
#
# COMPACT_ATOMS: atom_id res chain seq x y z
N MET A 1 -8.62 19.32 6.12
CA MET A 1 -7.76 18.81 7.21
C MET A 1 -6.72 19.88 7.52
N ASN A 2 -6.71 20.43 8.73
CA ASN A 2 -5.63 21.31 9.17
C ASN A 2 -4.44 20.43 9.57
N TYR A 3 -3.39 20.42 8.74
CA TYR A 3 -2.17 19.69 9.05
C TYR A 3 -1.42 20.46 10.15
N ALA A 4 -1.52 19.98 11.39
CA ALA A 4 -0.69 20.49 12.47
C ALA A 4 0.75 20.02 12.23
N HIS A 5 1.61 20.94 11.77
CA HIS A 5 3.01 20.65 11.52
C HIS A 5 3.70 20.25 12.83
N SER A 6 4.26 19.04 12.87
CA SER A 6 5.13 18.62 13.97
C SER A 6 6.57 19.04 13.62
N PRO A 7 7.17 20.04 14.29
CA PRO A 7 8.54 20.46 14.01
C PRO A 7 9.53 19.31 14.17
N LEU A 8 9.23 18.38 15.08
CA LEU A 8 10.00 17.17 15.32
C LEU A 8 10.01 16.23 14.10
N ALA A 9 8.87 16.05 13.43
CA ALA A 9 8.81 15.22 12.22
C ALA A 9 9.65 15.80 11.08
N ILE A 10 9.62 17.13 10.92
CA ILE A 10 10.42 17.84 9.91
C ILE A 10 11.91 17.71 10.20
N ILE A 11 12.32 17.92 11.46
CA ILE A 11 13.72 17.79 11.88
C ILE A 11 14.22 16.35 11.65
N LEU A 12 13.46 15.34 12.06
CA LEU A 12 13.83 13.94 11.83
C LEU A 12 13.93 13.61 10.34
N PHE A 13 13.00 14.09 9.53
CA PHE A 13 13.04 13.92 8.08
C PHE A 13 14.31 14.51 7.47
N LEU A 14 14.65 15.77 7.82
CA LEU A 14 15.86 16.43 7.34
C LEU A 14 17.13 15.73 7.82
N ILE A 15 17.17 15.25 9.06
CA ILE A 15 18.30 14.47 9.59
C ILE A 15 18.46 13.17 8.80
N ILE A 16 17.40 12.41 8.56
CA ILE A 16 17.47 11.13 7.84
C ILE A 16 17.90 11.35 6.39
N VAL A 17 17.31 12.34 5.71
CA VAL A 17 17.66 12.69 4.33
C VAL A 17 19.12 13.17 4.26
N GLY A 18 19.51 14.11 5.13
CA GLY A 18 20.87 14.63 5.20
C GLY A 18 21.90 13.56 5.52
N PHE A 19 21.61 12.68 6.48
CA PHE A 19 22.46 11.53 6.83
C PHE A 19 22.61 10.56 5.66
N THR A 20 21.49 10.18 5.01
CA THR A 20 21.51 9.25 3.87
C THR A 20 22.32 9.80 2.70
N LEU A 21 22.13 11.08 2.38
CA LEU A 21 22.88 11.75 1.30
C LEU A 21 24.34 11.91 1.68
N GLY A 22 24.64 12.45 2.87
CA GLY A 22 26.00 12.67 3.33
C GLY A 22 26.82 11.38 3.39
N LEU A 23 26.24 10.32 3.96
CA LEU A 23 26.88 9.01 4.04
C LEU A 23 27.10 8.40 2.65
N SER A 24 26.13 8.53 1.74
CA SER A 24 26.30 8.03 0.37
C SER A 24 27.38 8.76 -0.41
N PHE A 25 27.44 10.10 -0.32
CA PHE A 25 28.51 10.86 -0.97
C PHE A 25 29.89 10.52 -0.37
N PHE A 26 29.97 10.31 0.94
CA PHE A 26 31.20 9.89 1.61
C PHE A 26 31.67 8.51 1.12
N LEU A 27 30.80 7.50 1.16
CA LEU A 27 31.11 6.13 0.70
C LEU A 27 31.38 6.08 -0.80
N GLY A 28 30.64 6.85 -1.60
CA GLY A 28 30.84 6.97 -3.04
C GLY A 28 32.16 7.65 -3.42
N ARG A 29 32.68 8.59 -2.61
CA ARG A 29 34.01 9.19 -2.80
C ARG A 29 35.12 8.22 -2.38
N GLN A 30 34.95 7.52 -1.27
CA GLN A 30 35.94 6.53 -0.79
C GLN A 30 36.11 5.34 -1.75
N ALA A 31 35.05 4.98 -2.49
CA ALA A 31 35.10 3.98 -3.57
C ALA A 31 35.91 4.44 -4.80
N LYS A 32 36.16 5.74 -4.98
CA LYS A 32 37.00 6.28 -6.07
C LYS A 32 38.50 6.32 -5.69
N ASP A 33 38.80 6.50 -4.41
CA ASP A 33 40.18 6.62 -3.90
C ASP A 33 40.84 5.29 -3.53
N SER A 34 40.07 4.19 -3.41
CA SER A 34 40.62 2.89 -3.03
C SER A 34 41.29 2.19 -4.21
N SER A 35 42.51 2.65 -4.54
CA SER A 35 43.43 2.05 -5.52
C SER A 35 43.79 0.56 -5.27
N GLY A 36 43.25 -0.06 -4.22
CA GLY A 36 43.45 -1.47 -3.88
C GLY A 36 42.18 -2.30 -3.62
N TYR A 37 40.95 -1.79 -3.78
CA TYR A 37 39.76 -2.59 -3.39
C TYR A 37 39.32 -3.62 -4.43
N PHE A 38 39.80 -3.49 -5.68
CA PHE A 38 39.48 -4.40 -6.79
C PHE A 38 40.60 -4.48 -7.84
N ALA A 39 41.61 -5.31 -7.59
CA ALA A 39 42.49 -5.78 -8.68
C ALA A 39 41.74 -6.59 -9.77
N ALA A 40 40.41 -6.68 -9.73
CA ALA A 40 39.56 -7.27 -10.76
C ALA A 40 38.16 -6.61 -10.75
N HIS A 41 37.89 -5.71 -11.69
CA HIS A 41 36.58 -5.44 -12.36
C HIS A 41 35.23 -5.57 -11.58
N GLY A 42 35.16 -5.28 -10.28
CA GLY A 42 33.93 -5.01 -9.54
C GLY A 42 34.09 -3.65 -8.87
N GLN A 43 33.06 -2.82 -8.73
CA GLN A 43 33.20 -1.55 -7.98
C GLN A 43 32.30 -1.54 -6.75
N ILE A 44 31.44 -2.55 -6.60
CA ILE A 44 30.41 -2.64 -5.57
C ILE A 44 30.31 -4.09 -5.08
N PRO A 45 30.32 -4.35 -3.76
CA PRO A 45 30.12 -5.69 -3.22
C PRO A 45 28.76 -6.29 -3.64
N TRP A 46 28.71 -7.59 -3.89
CA TRP A 46 27.48 -8.27 -4.32
C TRP A 46 26.33 -8.07 -3.31
N LEU A 47 26.63 -8.04 -2.01
CA LEU A 47 25.65 -7.85 -0.95
C LEU A 47 25.08 -6.42 -0.95
N VAL A 48 25.93 -5.42 -1.21
CA VAL A 48 25.50 -4.02 -1.35
C VAL A 48 24.56 -3.87 -2.54
N ASN A 49 24.93 -4.44 -3.69
CA ASN A 49 24.05 -4.48 -4.87
C ASN A 49 22.74 -5.23 -4.59
N GLY A 50 22.80 -6.40 -3.94
CA GLY A 50 21.61 -7.20 -3.64
C GLY A 50 20.60 -6.47 -2.75
N VAL A 51 21.08 -5.86 -1.66
CA VAL A 51 20.21 -5.07 -0.75
C VAL A 51 19.72 -3.78 -1.42
N ALA A 52 20.54 -3.13 -2.26
CA ALA A 52 20.10 -1.99 -3.06
C ALA A 52 18.95 -2.37 -4.01
N PHE A 53 19.08 -3.47 -4.76
CA PHE A 53 18.01 -3.97 -5.64
C PHE A 53 16.75 -4.38 -4.87
N ALA A 54 16.89 -5.05 -3.72
CA ALA A 54 15.76 -5.40 -2.88
C ALA A 54 15.04 -4.16 -2.32
N GLY A 55 15.80 -3.13 -1.90
CA GLY A 55 15.26 -1.86 -1.44
C GLY A 55 14.50 -1.11 -2.53
N ASP A 56 15.01 -1.09 -3.76
CA ASP A 56 14.33 -0.50 -4.90
C ASP A 56 13.07 -1.28 -5.30
N TYR A 57 13.10 -2.60 -5.18
CA TYR A 57 11.93 -3.45 -5.41
C TYR A 57 10.82 -3.18 -4.38
N LEU A 58 11.20 -2.92 -3.13
CA LEU A 58 10.31 -2.57 -2.02
C LEU A 58 9.93 -1.08 -1.98
N SER A 59 10.20 -0.31 -3.04
CA SER A 59 9.97 1.14 -3.10
C SER A 59 8.56 1.59 -2.68
N ALA A 60 8.37 2.89 -2.50
CA ALA A 60 7.10 3.51 -2.07
C ALA A 60 5.88 2.99 -2.85
N ALA A 61 6.02 2.71 -4.14
CA ALA A 61 4.96 2.12 -4.95
C ALA A 61 4.55 0.73 -4.45
N SER A 62 5.51 -0.16 -4.20
CA SER A 62 5.27 -1.50 -3.67
C SER A 62 4.74 -1.46 -2.24
N PHE A 63 5.32 -0.61 -1.38
CA PHE A 63 4.89 -0.49 0.01
C PHE A 63 3.45 0.03 0.10
N LEU A 64 3.14 1.20 -0.50
CA LEU A 64 1.79 1.77 -0.47
C LEU A 64 0.79 0.90 -1.25
N GLY A 65 1.21 0.32 -2.37
CA GLY A 65 0.36 -0.53 -3.21
C GLY A 65 -0.05 -1.82 -2.51
N ILE A 66 0.91 -2.57 -1.96
CA ILE A 66 0.64 -3.82 -1.24
C ILE A 66 -0.11 -3.54 0.07
N CYS A 67 0.33 -2.55 0.86
CA CYS A 67 -0.38 -2.17 2.09
C CYS A 67 -1.82 -1.72 1.79
N GLY A 68 -2.03 -0.96 0.71
CA GLY A 68 -3.37 -0.57 0.25
C GLY A 68 -4.21 -1.76 -0.18
N MET A 69 -3.67 -2.68 -0.99
CA MET A 69 -4.37 -3.90 -1.38
C MET A 69 -4.75 -4.76 -0.17
N ILE A 70 -3.85 -4.93 0.80
CA ILE A 70 -4.14 -5.67 2.04
C ILE A 70 -5.21 -4.93 2.87
N ALA A 71 -5.18 -3.60 2.92
CA ALA A 71 -6.17 -2.81 3.64
C ALA A 71 -7.58 -2.94 3.04
N PHE A 72 -7.71 -3.04 1.71
CA PHE A 72 -9.00 -3.16 1.03
C PHE A 72 -9.49 -4.62 0.86
N TYR A 73 -8.58 -5.56 0.59
CA TYR A 73 -8.91 -6.94 0.23
C TYR A 73 -8.47 -7.96 1.30
N GLY A 74 -7.91 -7.53 2.42
CA GLY A 74 -7.52 -8.40 3.52
C GLY A 74 -6.47 -9.45 3.12
N TYR A 75 -6.69 -10.70 3.54
CA TYR A 75 -5.78 -11.82 3.29
C TYR A 75 -5.61 -12.13 1.79
N ASP A 76 -6.64 -11.91 0.97
CA ASP A 76 -6.54 -12.13 -0.47
C ASP A 76 -5.54 -11.15 -1.12
N GLY A 77 -5.47 -9.91 -0.62
CA GLY A 77 -4.45 -8.93 -1.01
C GLY A 77 -3.03 -9.35 -0.62
N PHE A 78 -2.87 -10.11 0.47
CA PHE A 78 -1.57 -10.68 0.85
C PHE A 78 -1.11 -11.77 -0.14
N LEU A 79 -2.03 -12.62 -0.63
CA LEU A 79 -1.70 -13.64 -1.63
C LEU A 79 -1.16 -13.04 -2.94
N TYR A 80 -1.69 -11.88 -3.37
CA TYR A 80 -1.15 -11.13 -4.52
C TYR A 80 0.32 -10.73 -4.33
N SER A 81 0.73 -10.44 -3.10
CA SER A 81 2.10 -10.03 -2.77
C SER A 81 3.10 -11.17 -2.98
N ILE A 82 2.68 -12.41 -2.73
CA ILE A 82 3.49 -13.61 -2.98
C ILE A 82 3.74 -13.78 -4.48
N GLY A 83 2.69 -13.60 -5.29
CA GLY A 83 2.80 -13.65 -6.76
C GLY A 83 3.75 -12.58 -7.30
N TYR A 84 3.67 -11.36 -6.76
CA TYR A 84 4.58 -10.27 -7.09
C TYR A 84 6.04 -10.67 -6.80
N LEU A 85 6.36 -11.12 -5.58
CA LEU A 85 7.70 -11.57 -5.22
C LEU A 85 8.21 -12.74 -6.08
N ALA A 86 7.36 -13.75 -6.30
CA ALA A 86 7.70 -14.93 -7.10
C ALA A 86 8.01 -14.55 -8.55
N GLY A 87 7.23 -13.64 -9.15
CA GLY A 87 7.48 -13.12 -10.49
C GLY A 87 8.85 -12.44 -10.61
N TRP A 88 9.25 -11.66 -9.60
CA TRP A 88 10.57 -11.04 -9.57
C TRP A 88 11.71 -12.05 -9.49
N ILE A 89 11.57 -13.09 -8.67
CA ILE A 89 12.57 -14.17 -8.57
C ILE A 89 12.73 -14.89 -9.92
N VAL A 90 11.61 -15.22 -10.57
CA VAL A 90 11.62 -15.84 -11.90
C VAL A 90 12.30 -14.91 -12.92
N ALA A 91 11.96 -13.62 -12.93
CA ALA A 91 12.59 -12.65 -13.82
C ALA A 91 14.10 -12.53 -13.57
N LEU A 92 14.55 -12.53 -12.31
CA LEU A 92 15.97 -12.52 -11.97
C LEU A 92 16.70 -13.74 -12.52
N PHE A 93 16.18 -14.95 -12.32
CA PHE A 93 16.86 -16.17 -12.81
C PHE A 93 16.81 -16.28 -14.33
N VAL A 94 15.66 -16.01 -14.96
CA VAL A 94 15.46 -16.21 -16.39
C VAL A 94 16.09 -15.11 -17.23
N ILE A 95 16.05 -13.85 -16.78
CA ILE A 95 16.48 -12.69 -17.57
C ILE A 95 17.90 -12.24 -17.22
N ALA A 96 18.30 -12.27 -15.94
CA ALA A 96 19.61 -11.74 -15.57
C ALA A 96 20.77 -12.57 -16.12
N GLU A 97 20.63 -13.90 -16.17
CA GLU A 97 21.69 -14.78 -16.66
C GLU A 97 22.00 -14.58 -18.17
N PRO A 98 21.01 -14.55 -19.10
CA PRO A 98 21.27 -14.22 -20.50
C PRO A 98 21.91 -12.84 -20.69
N ILE A 99 21.44 -11.81 -19.97
CA ILE A 99 21.99 -10.46 -20.09
C ILE A 99 23.44 -10.41 -19.61
N LYS A 100 23.75 -11.07 -18.48
CA LYS A 100 25.11 -11.15 -17.93
C LYS A 100 26.05 -11.87 -18.91
N ARG A 101 25.61 -12.95 -19.54
CA ARG A 101 26.39 -13.69 -20.55
C ARG A 101 26.67 -12.86 -21.81
N LEU A 102 25.77 -11.96 -22.20
CA LEU A 102 25.94 -11.08 -23.36
C LEU A 102 26.92 -9.92 -23.12
N GLY A 103 27.28 -9.62 -21.86
CA GLY A 103 28.20 -8.54 -21.52
C GLY A 103 27.71 -7.15 -21.94
N LYS A 104 26.40 -6.98 -22.10
CA LYS A 104 25.76 -5.70 -22.48
C LYS A 104 25.12 -5.03 -21.27
N PHE A 105 25.15 -3.70 -21.26
CA PHE A 105 24.66 -2.89 -20.14
C PHE A 105 23.19 -2.51 -20.25
N THR A 106 22.59 -2.58 -21.45
CA THR A 106 21.17 -2.26 -21.66
C THR A 106 20.43 -3.41 -22.33
N PHE A 107 19.12 -3.52 -22.05
CA PHE A 107 18.26 -4.51 -22.69
C PHE A 107 18.16 -4.29 -24.21
N ALA A 108 18.12 -3.03 -24.65
CA ALA A 108 18.12 -2.69 -26.06
C ALA A 108 19.41 -3.16 -26.77
N ASP A 109 20.57 -3.04 -26.13
CA ASP A 109 21.84 -3.52 -26.69
C ASP A 109 21.93 -5.05 -26.70
N ALA A 110 21.33 -5.71 -25.71
CA ALA A 110 21.22 -7.17 -25.68
C ALA A 110 20.33 -7.70 -26.81
N LEU A 111 19.25 -6.99 -27.14
CA LEU A 111 18.41 -7.33 -28.31
C LEU A 111 19.14 -7.03 -29.62
N ASN A 112 19.82 -5.89 -29.71
CA ASN A 112 20.57 -5.52 -30.91
C ASN A 112 21.74 -6.48 -31.19
N SER A 113 22.40 -7.02 -30.16
CA SER A 113 23.48 -8.00 -30.37
C SER A 113 22.98 -9.31 -30.98
N LYS A 114 21.73 -9.69 -30.72
CA LYS A 114 21.11 -10.91 -31.25
C LYS A 114 20.46 -10.70 -32.62
N PHE A 115 19.79 -9.57 -32.84
CA PHE A 115 18.98 -9.33 -34.04
C PHE A 115 19.63 -8.36 -35.05
N GLN A 116 20.70 -7.65 -34.66
CA GLN A 116 21.46 -6.69 -35.48
C GLN A 116 20.59 -5.68 -36.25
N SER A 117 19.48 -5.24 -35.65
CA SER A 117 18.52 -4.34 -36.28
C SER A 117 18.35 -3.06 -35.45
N ARG A 118 18.62 -1.92 -36.10
CA ARG A 118 18.38 -0.58 -35.53
C ARG A 118 16.91 -0.35 -35.18
N GLY A 119 15.99 -0.95 -35.94
CA GLY A 119 14.55 -0.85 -35.67
C GLY A 119 14.16 -1.52 -34.35
N ILE A 120 14.68 -2.73 -34.10
CA ILE A 120 14.44 -3.47 -32.85
C ILE A 120 15.06 -2.73 -31.65
N GLN A 121 16.25 -2.16 -31.82
CA GLN A 121 16.90 -1.38 -30.77
C GLN A 121 16.07 -0.14 -30.39
N LEU A 122 15.52 0.58 -31.38
CA LEU A 122 14.70 1.76 -31.14
C LEU A 122 13.39 1.39 -30.43
N VAL A 123 12.69 0.35 -30.90
CA VAL A 123 11.45 -0.13 -30.27
C VAL A 123 11.71 -0.60 -28.83
N ALA A 124 12.80 -1.33 -28.59
CA ALA A 124 13.19 -1.76 -27.25
C ALA A 124 13.51 -0.58 -26.33
N GLY A 125 14.22 0.44 -26.84
CA GLY A 125 14.53 1.66 -26.10
C GLY A 125 13.27 2.45 -25.72
N VAL A 126 12.38 2.68 -26.70
CA VAL A 126 11.10 3.38 -26.47
C VAL A 126 10.21 2.61 -25.51
N SER A 127 10.10 1.28 -25.66
CA SER A 127 9.34 0.43 -24.74
C SER A 127 9.90 0.51 -23.32
N THR A 128 11.23 0.49 -23.17
CA THR A 128 11.87 0.61 -21.85
C THR A 128 11.54 1.95 -21.22
N LEU A 129 11.66 3.04 -21.99
CA LEU A 129 11.33 4.38 -21.51
C LEU A 129 9.86 4.52 -21.11
N ALA A 130 8.94 4.00 -21.92
CA ALA A 130 7.51 4.03 -21.63
C ALA A 130 7.19 3.29 -20.31
N VAL A 131 7.70 2.07 -20.14
CA VAL A 131 7.53 1.30 -18.90
C VAL A 131 8.13 2.04 -17.70
N SER A 132 9.31 2.65 -17.85
CA SER A 132 9.92 3.46 -16.79
C SER A 132 9.07 4.67 -16.39
N ILE A 133 8.45 5.37 -17.35
CA ILE A 133 7.57 6.51 -17.05
C ILE A 133 6.36 6.06 -16.24
N PHE A 134 5.67 4.99 -16.66
CA PHE A 134 4.52 4.46 -15.91
C PHE A 134 4.93 3.99 -14.51
N TYR A 135 6.12 3.40 -14.37
CA TYR A 135 6.64 2.98 -13.07
C TYR A 135 6.96 4.14 -12.13
N LEU A 136 7.36 5.30 -12.68
CA LEU A 136 7.66 6.50 -11.88
C LEU A 136 6.40 7.18 -11.33
N ILE A 137 5.24 7.02 -11.98
CA ILE A 137 3.99 7.71 -11.58
C ILE A 137 3.61 7.39 -10.12
N PRO A 138 3.45 6.10 -9.70
CA PRO A 138 3.08 5.79 -8.32
C PRO A 138 4.13 6.25 -7.29
N GLN A 139 5.41 6.27 -7.66
CA GLN A 139 6.48 6.74 -6.77
C GLN A 139 6.37 8.24 -6.51
N MET A 140 6.08 9.02 -7.55
CA MET A 140 5.86 10.46 -7.42
C MET A 140 4.59 10.78 -6.64
N VAL A 141 3.50 10.05 -6.89
CA VAL A 141 2.27 10.16 -6.09
C VAL A 141 2.55 9.84 -4.63
N GLY A 142 3.28 8.76 -4.34
CA GLY A 142 3.69 8.40 -2.98
C GLY A 142 4.50 9.51 -2.31
N ALA A 143 5.46 10.11 -3.01
CA ALA A 143 6.22 11.25 -2.49
C ALA A 143 5.33 12.46 -2.17
N GLY A 144 4.39 12.82 -3.07
CA GLY A 144 3.47 13.95 -2.88
C GLY A 144 2.54 13.77 -1.68
N VAL A 145 1.97 12.57 -1.53
CA VAL A 145 1.06 12.22 -0.41
C VAL A 145 1.80 12.20 0.93
N LEU A 146 3.09 11.84 0.95
CA LEU A 146 3.91 11.87 2.17
C LEU A 146 4.32 13.30 2.57
N ILE A 147 4.54 14.20 1.61
CA ILE A 147 4.94 15.59 1.89
C ILE A 147 3.79 16.42 2.47
N GLN A 148 2.55 16.18 2.05
CA GLN A 148 1.37 16.87 2.58
C GLN A 148 1.29 16.87 4.12
N PRO A 149 1.33 15.72 4.82
CA PRO A 149 1.29 15.71 6.27
C PRO A 149 2.59 16.19 6.94
N LEU A 150 3.74 16.08 6.26
CA LEU A 150 5.04 16.48 6.83
C LEU A 150 5.25 18.00 6.80
N LEU A 151 4.98 18.63 5.66
CA LEU A 151 5.26 20.04 5.41
C LEU A 151 4.00 20.90 5.29
N GLY A 152 2.80 20.30 5.30
CA GLY A 152 1.51 20.95 5.04
C GLY A 152 1.42 21.62 3.66
N LEU A 153 2.33 21.29 2.75
CA LEU A 153 2.33 21.79 1.38
C LEU A 153 1.38 20.94 0.51
N PRO A 154 0.78 21.51 -0.54
CA PRO A 154 0.00 20.73 -1.51
C PRO A 154 0.82 19.59 -2.14
N ALA A 155 0.18 18.45 -2.47
CA ALA A 155 0.87 17.27 -2.99
C ALA A 155 1.72 17.56 -4.24
N TRP A 156 1.24 18.43 -5.15
CA TRP A 156 1.95 18.78 -6.37
C TRP A 156 3.30 19.48 -6.08
N VAL A 157 3.37 20.29 -5.00
CA VAL A 157 4.62 20.91 -4.55
C VAL A 157 5.59 19.84 -4.05
N GLY A 158 5.08 18.85 -3.31
CA GLY A 158 5.86 17.69 -2.87
C GLY A 158 6.47 16.89 -4.01
N VAL A 159 5.69 16.65 -5.08
CA VAL A 159 6.18 15.97 -6.30
C VAL A 159 7.33 16.75 -6.94
N ILE A 160 7.17 18.05 -7.15
CA ILE A 160 8.20 18.89 -7.79
C ILE A 160 9.45 18.96 -6.92
N LEU A 161 9.29 19.15 -5.61
CA LEU A 161 10.40 19.26 -4.66
C LEU A 161 11.20 17.97 -4.59
N VAL A 162 10.54 16.84 -4.34
CA VAL A 162 11.21 15.53 -4.25
C VAL A 162 11.80 15.14 -5.60
N GLY A 163 11.07 15.33 -6.70
CA GLY A 163 11.56 15.06 -8.05
C GLY A 163 12.82 15.85 -8.39
N THR A 164 12.84 17.15 -8.10
CA THR A 164 14.02 18.00 -8.34
C THR A 164 15.22 17.53 -7.52
N VAL A 165 15.02 17.22 -6.24
CA VAL A 165 16.08 16.72 -5.36
C VAL A 165 16.64 15.39 -5.89
N VAL A 166 15.78 14.45 -6.26
CA VAL A 166 16.21 13.15 -6.82
C VAL A 166 16.98 13.33 -8.12
N ILE A 167 16.52 14.20 -9.04
CA ILE A 167 17.22 14.50 -10.30
C ILE A 167 18.62 15.06 -10.01
N LEU A 168 18.71 16.07 -9.12
CA LEU A 168 19.99 16.67 -8.74
C LEU A 168 20.95 15.63 -8.16
N ILE A 169 20.46 14.76 -7.27
CA ILE A 169 21.28 13.70 -6.68
C ILE A 169 21.76 12.72 -7.75
N VAL A 170 20.86 12.19 -8.59
CA VAL A 170 21.22 11.18 -9.60
C VAL A 170 22.22 11.74 -10.62
N VAL A 171 22.02 12.98 -11.08
CA VAL A 171 22.92 13.63 -12.04
C VAL A 171 24.30 13.90 -11.43
N THR A 172 24.38 14.26 -10.14
CA THR A 172 25.65 14.61 -9.48
C THR A 172 26.42 13.42 -8.91
N ALA A 173 25.73 12.35 -8.49
CA ALA A 173 26.32 11.26 -7.71
C ALA A 173 26.89 10.12 -8.57
N GLY A 174 26.37 9.89 -9.78
CA GLY A 174 26.76 8.77 -10.64
C GLY A 174 26.30 7.40 -10.11
N MET A 175 26.60 6.31 -10.85
CA MET A 175 26.04 4.99 -10.57
C MET A 175 26.48 4.41 -9.21
N VAL A 176 27.77 4.49 -8.89
CA VAL A 176 28.33 3.93 -7.63
C VAL A 176 27.70 4.59 -6.39
N SER A 177 27.61 5.91 -6.37
CA SER A 177 27.00 6.61 -5.23
C SER A 177 25.48 6.39 -5.18
N THR A 178 24.81 6.31 -6.34
CA THR A 178 23.38 5.97 -6.37
C THR A 178 23.12 4.60 -5.73
N THR A 179 23.96 3.60 -6.01
CA THR A 179 23.83 2.28 -5.39
C THR A 179 24.06 2.30 -3.88
N TRP A 180 24.97 3.12 -3.38
CA TRP A 180 25.11 3.32 -1.93
C TRP A 180 23.89 4.01 -1.29
N VAL A 181 23.25 4.97 -1.98
CA VAL A 181 21.97 5.54 -1.52
C VAL A 181 20.91 4.45 -1.41
N GLN A 182 20.79 3.61 -2.44
CA GLN A 182 19.80 2.52 -2.49
C GLN A 182 20.07 1.48 -1.40
N PHE A 183 21.34 1.13 -1.17
CA PHE A 183 21.74 0.22 -0.08
C PHE A 183 21.33 0.74 1.29
N ILE A 184 21.61 2.02 1.59
CA ILE A 184 21.26 2.64 2.87
C ILE A 184 19.73 2.68 3.04
N LYS A 185 18.99 3.11 2.00
CA LYS A 185 17.51 3.13 2.02
C LYS A 185 16.91 1.75 2.21
N GLY A 186 17.40 0.75 1.46
CA GLY A 186 16.95 -0.63 1.57
C GLY A 186 17.24 -1.23 2.95
N SER A 187 18.42 -0.97 3.50
CA SER A 187 18.80 -1.44 4.84
C SER A 187 17.94 -0.81 5.94
N LEU A 188 17.69 0.51 5.87
CA LEU A 188 16.79 1.21 6.78
C LEU A 188 15.37 0.63 6.72
N LEU A 189 14.85 0.42 5.50
CA LEU A 189 13.52 -0.13 5.30
C LEU A 189 13.40 -1.53 5.90
N VAL A 190 14.35 -2.43 5.63
CA VAL A 190 14.37 -3.79 6.19
C VAL A 190 14.48 -3.77 7.71
N LEU A 191 15.38 -2.94 8.26
CA LEU A 191 15.56 -2.80 9.70
C LEU A 191 14.29 -2.31 10.40
N PHE A 192 13.68 -1.22 9.91
CA PHE A 192 12.45 -0.69 10.51
C PHE A 192 11.27 -1.67 10.36
N SER A 193 11.16 -2.35 9.22
CA SER A 193 10.14 -3.37 9.02
C SER A 193 10.32 -4.55 9.97
N ALA A 194 11.57 -4.99 10.21
CA ALA A 194 11.88 -6.06 11.14
C ALA A 194 11.57 -5.67 12.59
N ILE A 195 11.95 -4.46 13.01
CA ILE A 195 11.62 -3.91 14.33
C ILE A 195 10.10 -3.82 14.51
N MET A 196 9.39 -3.27 13.53
CA MET A 196 7.93 -3.15 13.56
C MET A 196 7.27 -4.52 13.67
N THR A 197 7.72 -5.49 12.86
CA THR A 197 7.21 -6.86 12.90
C THR A 197 7.44 -7.50 14.26
N LEU A 198 8.64 -7.35 14.84
CA LEU A 198 8.95 -7.87 16.17
C LEU A 198 8.08 -7.22 17.24
N MET A 199 7.90 -5.90 17.19
CA MET A 199 7.02 -5.19 18.12
C MET A 199 5.57 -5.66 18.05
N ILE A 200 5.06 -5.91 16.83
CA ILE A 200 3.70 -6.44 16.63
C ILE A 200 3.59 -7.86 17.19
N LEU A 201 4.56 -8.73 16.90
CA LEU A 201 4.58 -10.11 17.41
C LEU A 201 4.65 -10.14 18.94
N LEU A 202 5.47 -9.28 19.56
CA LEU A 202 5.59 -9.18 21.01
C LEU A 202 4.33 -8.60 21.67
N ARG A 203 3.69 -7.61 21.04
CA ARG A 203 2.42 -7.04 21.52
C ARG A 203 1.26 -8.03 21.39
N GLY A 204 1.29 -8.87 20.36
CA GLY A 204 0.19 -9.76 20.01
C GLY A 204 -0.95 -9.04 19.30
N VAL A 205 -1.99 -9.82 19.01
CA VAL A 205 -3.25 -9.33 18.46
C VAL A 205 -4.21 -9.04 19.60
N GLN A 206 -4.86 -7.89 19.54
CA GLN A 206 -5.91 -7.50 20.48
C GLN A 206 -7.18 -7.23 19.69
N VAL A 207 -8.29 -7.76 20.19
CA VAL A 207 -9.61 -7.44 19.67
C VAL A 207 -10.01 -6.07 20.21
N GLN A 208 -10.32 -5.15 19.32
CA GLN A 208 -10.95 -3.88 19.67
C GLN A 208 -12.36 -3.87 19.08
N PRO A 209 -13.38 -3.50 19.86
CA PRO A 209 -14.76 -3.47 19.40
C PRO A 209 -15.01 -2.38 18.35
N GLY A 210 -14.05 -1.49 18.05
CA GLY A 210 -14.19 -0.47 17.01
C GLY A 210 -12.86 -0.09 16.37
N GLY A 211 -12.94 0.74 15.32
CA GLY A 211 -11.79 1.33 14.64
C GLY A 211 -10.98 2.27 15.53
N ILE A 212 -9.89 2.83 15.01
CA ILE A 212 -9.06 3.84 15.71
C ILE A 212 -9.88 5.08 16.10
N ASP A 213 -10.96 5.33 15.37
CA ASP A 213 -11.97 6.37 15.61
C ASP A 213 -13.09 5.95 16.59
N GLY A 214 -13.05 4.72 17.09
CA GLY A 214 -14.06 4.15 17.98
C GLY A 214 -15.35 3.70 17.27
N HIS A 215 -15.40 3.72 15.93
CA HIS A 215 -16.59 3.30 15.19
C HIS A 215 -16.65 1.77 15.06
N GLU A 216 -17.75 1.19 15.53
CA GLU A 216 -18.02 -0.25 15.42
C GLU A 216 -18.97 -0.50 14.25
N PHE A 217 -18.52 -1.25 13.25
CA PHE A 217 -19.38 -1.64 12.12
C PHE A 217 -20.47 -2.61 12.59
N ARG A 218 -21.72 -2.17 12.44
CA ARG A 218 -22.88 -2.93 12.89
C ARG A 218 -23.16 -4.09 11.93
N CYS A 219 -23.51 -5.24 12.51
CA CYS A 219 -24.05 -6.39 11.80
C CYS A 219 -25.44 -6.64 12.37
N ILE A 220 -26.48 -6.39 11.57
CA ILE A 220 -27.87 -6.59 11.97
C ILE A 220 -28.23 -8.05 11.65
N PRO A 221 -28.39 -8.92 12.65
CA PRO A 221 -28.71 -10.32 12.41
C PRO A 221 -30.13 -10.46 11.86
N LEU A 222 -30.30 -11.17 10.74
CA LEU A 222 -31.63 -11.44 10.18
C LEU A 222 -32.36 -12.55 10.94
N GLY A 223 -31.64 -13.41 11.66
CA GLY A 223 -32.21 -14.58 12.33
C GLY A 223 -32.88 -15.50 11.31
N ASN A 224 -34.18 -15.74 11.49
CA ASN A 224 -35.01 -16.55 10.56
C ASN A 224 -35.64 -15.73 9.43
N THR A 225 -35.39 -14.42 9.38
CA THR A 225 -35.97 -13.52 8.38
C THR A 225 -35.35 -13.78 7.02
N LYS A 226 -36.18 -14.07 6.03
CA LYS A 226 -35.72 -14.25 4.64
C LYS A 226 -35.50 -12.87 4.00
N PRO A 227 -34.40 -12.68 3.25
CA PRO A 227 -34.12 -11.43 2.53
C PRO A 227 -35.20 -11.04 1.53
N ASP A 228 -35.92 -12.04 0.99
CA ASP A 228 -36.99 -11.84 0.00
C ASP A 228 -38.31 -11.37 0.64
N ASP A 229 -38.46 -11.50 1.96
CA ASP A 229 -39.65 -11.07 2.70
C ASP A 229 -39.48 -9.62 3.18
N LEU A 230 -39.90 -8.70 2.31
CA LEU A 230 -39.76 -7.25 2.53
C LEU A 230 -40.49 -6.76 3.78
N ASP A 231 -41.64 -7.34 4.12
CA ASP A 231 -42.42 -6.92 5.28
C ASP A 231 -41.76 -7.36 6.58
N ALA A 232 -41.28 -8.60 6.63
CA ALA A 232 -40.52 -9.11 7.78
C ALA A 232 -39.21 -8.32 7.97
N MET A 233 -38.52 -7.96 6.88
CA MET A 233 -37.33 -7.12 6.92
C MET A 233 -37.61 -5.71 7.41
N ASN A 234 -38.64 -5.04 6.90
CA ASN A 234 -39.00 -3.68 7.32
C ASN A 234 -39.32 -3.63 8.83
N ASN A 235 -40.00 -4.65 9.35
CA ASN A 235 -40.29 -4.76 10.78
C ASN A 235 -39.01 -4.94 11.61
N LEU A 236 -38.09 -5.79 11.16
CA LEU A 236 -36.80 -6.02 11.82
C LEU A 236 -35.94 -4.77 11.82
N LEU A 237 -35.87 -4.07 10.69
CA LEU A 237 -35.11 -2.82 10.54
C LEU A 237 -35.66 -1.72 11.45
N SER A 238 -36.98 -1.57 11.49
CA SER A 238 -37.65 -0.58 12.36
C SER A 238 -37.38 -0.85 13.84
N GLN A 239 -37.38 -2.13 14.26
CA GLN A 239 -37.01 -2.51 15.63
C GLN A 239 -35.55 -2.18 15.98
N GLN A 240 -34.66 -2.20 14.98
CA GLN A 240 -33.24 -1.85 15.12
C GLN A 240 -32.97 -0.35 14.91
N GLY A 241 -34.01 0.46 14.67
CA GLY A 241 -33.90 1.91 14.52
C GLY A 241 -33.52 2.37 13.11
N PHE A 242 -33.83 1.57 12.08
CA PHE A 242 -33.54 1.87 10.68
C PHE A 242 -34.80 1.82 9.81
N GLU A 243 -34.88 2.71 8.83
CA GLU A 243 -35.91 2.72 7.80
C GLU A 243 -35.28 2.55 6.42
N ARG A 244 -36.00 1.96 5.47
CA ARG A 244 -35.50 1.87 4.09
C ARG A 244 -35.52 3.26 3.47
N SER A 245 -34.40 3.65 2.86
CA SER A 245 -34.33 4.96 2.19
C SER A 245 -35.28 5.00 0.99
N SER A 246 -35.91 6.16 0.77
CA SER A 246 -36.76 6.43 -0.40
C SER A 246 -35.95 6.81 -1.65
N THR A 247 -34.63 7.01 -1.51
CA THR A 247 -33.73 7.31 -2.63
C THR A 247 -33.53 6.07 -3.51
N SER A 248 -33.73 6.22 -4.81
CA SER A 248 -33.55 5.13 -5.78
C SER A 248 -32.11 4.61 -5.77
N ILE A 249 -31.96 3.29 -5.64
CA ILE A 249 -30.67 2.61 -5.72
C ILE A 249 -30.37 2.36 -7.21
N PRO A 250 -29.13 2.58 -7.70
CA PRO A 250 -28.74 2.14 -9.04
C PRO A 250 -28.99 0.63 -9.22
N SER A 251 -29.57 0.23 -10.36
CA SER A 251 -29.98 -1.17 -10.62
C SER A 251 -28.88 -2.22 -10.48
N ASP A 252 -27.61 -1.80 -10.53
CA ASP A 252 -26.46 -2.68 -10.38
C ASP A 252 -26.18 -3.05 -8.91
N TRP A 253 -26.55 -2.17 -7.96
CA TRP A 253 -26.33 -2.41 -6.53
C TRP A 253 -27.34 -3.40 -5.94
N GLU A 254 -28.57 -3.42 -6.46
CA GLU A 254 -29.57 -4.43 -6.09
C GLU A 254 -29.08 -5.84 -6.45
N LYS A 255 -28.36 -6.00 -7.58
CA LYS A 255 -27.76 -7.27 -7.98
C LYS A 255 -26.61 -7.70 -7.07
N GLU A 256 -25.95 -6.76 -6.40
CA GLU A 256 -24.86 -7.02 -5.44
C GLU A 256 -25.34 -7.27 -4.00
N GLY A 257 -26.66 -7.22 -3.75
CA GLY A 257 -27.24 -7.47 -2.43
C GLY A 257 -27.00 -6.33 -1.42
N LEU A 258 -26.88 -5.09 -1.92
CA LEU A 258 -26.72 -3.89 -1.10
C LEU A 258 -28.07 -3.30 -0.70
N TRP A 259 -28.17 -2.89 0.55
CA TRP A 259 -29.37 -2.31 1.18
C TRP A 259 -29.07 -0.88 1.64
N HIS A 260 -29.97 0.04 1.32
CA HIS A 260 -29.86 1.44 1.72
C HIS A 260 -30.83 1.73 2.87
N LEU A 261 -30.27 2.08 4.03
CA LEU A 261 -30.99 2.30 5.26
C LEU A 261 -30.73 3.71 5.81
N VAL A 262 -31.75 4.32 6.39
CA VAL A 262 -31.66 5.59 7.09
C VAL A 262 -31.76 5.32 8.58
N SER A 263 -30.80 5.83 9.36
CA SER A 263 -30.90 5.82 10.82
C SER A 263 -32.04 6.72 11.26
N ILE A 264 -33.02 6.19 11.99
CA ILE A 264 -34.18 6.95 12.48
C ILE A 264 -33.74 8.06 13.45
N LYS A 265 -32.66 7.81 14.22
CA LYS A 265 -32.15 8.74 15.24
C LYS A 265 -31.41 9.94 14.65
N ASP A 266 -30.56 9.69 13.66
CA ASP A 266 -29.59 10.68 13.17
C ASP A 266 -29.88 11.13 11.73
N GLN A 267 -30.90 10.54 11.07
CA GLN A 267 -31.26 10.76 9.66
C GLN A 267 -30.07 10.59 8.72
N THR A 268 -29.13 9.71 9.09
CA THR A 268 -27.93 9.41 8.31
C THR A 268 -28.22 8.27 7.34
N ASN A 269 -27.81 8.45 6.08
CA ASN A 269 -27.86 7.43 5.06
C ASN A 269 -26.68 6.46 5.24
N LEU A 270 -26.99 5.18 5.38
CA LEU A 270 -26.04 4.09 5.59
C LEU A 270 -26.29 2.99 4.57
N VAL A 271 -25.21 2.42 4.06
CA VAL A 271 -25.26 1.29 3.14
C VAL A 271 -24.88 0.02 3.90
N PHE A 272 -25.65 -1.04 3.70
CA PHE A 272 -25.42 -2.36 4.28
C PHE A 272 -25.29 -3.39 3.17
N LYS A 273 -24.45 -4.39 3.36
CA LYS A 273 -24.33 -5.54 2.45
C LYS A 273 -24.88 -6.78 3.14
N LEU A 274 -25.68 -7.56 2.41
CA LEU A 274 -26.09 -8.87 2.88
C LEU A 274 -24.90 -9.83 2.87
N VAL A 275 -24.53 -10.36 4.03
CA VAL A 275 -23.42 -11.30 4.19
C VAL A 275 -23.89 -12.54 4.95
N SER A 276 -23.48 -13.71 4.47
CA SER A 276 -23.71 -14.98 5.16
C SER A 276 -22.51 -15.31 6.04
N ASN A 277 -22.70 -15.42 7.36
CA ASN A 277 -21.67 -15.81 8.32
C ASN A 277 -22.00 -17.17 8.97
N ARG A 278 -21.08 -17.76 9.74
CA ARG A 278 -21.27 -19.01 10.49
C ARG A 278 -22.46 -18.97 11.48
N GLN A 279 -22.90 -17.78 11.87
CA GLN A 279 -24.04 -17.55 12.79
C GLN A 279 -25.37 -17.26 12.08
N GLY A 280 -25.42 -17.28 10.74
CA GLY A 280 -26.59 -16.94 9.92
C GLY A 280 -26.36 -15.76 8.99
N MET A 281 -27.41 -15.27 8.34
CA MET A 281 -27.33 -14.07 7.50
C MET A 281 -27.39 -12.80 8.35
N CYS A 282 -26.53 -11.83 8.05
CA CYS A 282 -26.62 -10.48 8.63
C CYS A 282 -26.43 -9.40 7.57
N LEU A 283 -27.01 -8.23 7.84
CA LEU A 283 -26.72 -7.00 7.11
C LEU A 283 -25.51 -6.35 7.75
N MET A 284 -24.37 -6.34 7.05
CA MET A 284 -23.13 -5.74 7.53
C MET A 284 -23.00 -4.31 7.00
N GLU A 285 -22.77 -3.36 7.90
CA GLU A 285 -22.54 -1.95 7.57
C GLU A 285 -21.32 -1.77 6.66
N CYS A 286 -21.47 -1.01 5.58
CA CYS A 286 -20.39 -0.68 4.65
C CYS A 286 -19.62 0.56 5.10
N GLN A 287 -18.37 0.73 4.63
CA GLN A 287 -17.46 1.82 5.02
C GLN A 287 -17.93 3.24 4.63
N THR A 288 -18.96 3.36 3.81
CA THR A 288 -19.43 4.64 3.28
C THR A 288 -20.63 5.17 4.07
N VAL A 289 -20.39 6.28 4.78
CA VAL A 289 -21.41 7.20 5.28
C VAL A 289 -21.45 8.41 4.34
N GLY A 290 -22.63 8.79 3.84
CA GLY A 290 -22.74 9.99 3.02
C GLY A 290 -24.16 10.54 2.96
N ASN A 291 -24.32 11.84 3.24
CA ASN A 291 -25.47 12.60 2.76
C ASN A 291 -25.26 12.86 1.27
N TRP A 292 -26.11 12.24 0.46
CA TRP A 292 -26.09 12.35 -0.99
C TRP A 292 -26.51 13.77 -1.41
N LEU A 293 -25.74 14.38 -2.31
CA LEU A 293 -26.08 15.69 -2.91
C LEU A 293 -27.15 15.54 -4.01
N ASP A 294 -27.28 14.35 -4.62
CA ASP A 294 -28.24 14.06 -5.68
C ASP A 294 -29.39 13.16 -5.19
N PRO A 295 -30.65 13.47 -5.56
CA PRO A 295 -31.81 12.63 -5.26
C PRO A 295 -31.81 11.27 -5.99
N ASP A 296 -30.88 11.06 -6.93
CA ASP A 296 -30.84 9.90 -7.83
C ASP A 296 -29.84 8.81 -7.40
N GLY A 297 -29.17 8.96 -6.25
CA GLY A 297 -28.35 7.89 -5.66
C GLY A 297 -27.08 7.53 -6.43
N SER A 298 -26.64 8.35 -7.39
CA SER A 298 -25.39 8.16 -8.14
C SER A 298 -24.16 8.55 -7.32
N GLY A 299 -23.84 7.76 -6.30
CA GLY A 299 -22.48 7.25 -6.06
C GLY A 299 -21.30 8.22 -5.94
N VAL A 300 -21.48 9.51 -5.67
CA VAL A 300 -20.36 10.41 -5.32
C VAL A 300 -20.57 10.94 -3.89
N PRO A 301 -19.64 10.66 -2.95
CA PRO A 301 -19.73 11.22 -1.60
C PRO A 301 -19.77 12.75 -1.67
N GLY A 302 -20.76 13.35 -1.01
CA GLY A 302 -20.87 14.79 -0.94
C GLY A 302 -19.67 15.43 -0.21
N GLN A 303 -19.37 16.69 -0.55
CA GLN A 303 -18.22 17.45 -0.01
C GLN A 303 -18.21 17.64 1.52
N LEU A 304 -19.27 17.25 2.26
CA LEU A 304 -19.21 17.13 3.71
C LEU A 304 -18.53 15.82 4.09
N ALA A 305 -17.20 15.88 4.21
CA ALA A 305 -16.34 14.91 4.90
C ALA A 305 -16.81 13.46 4.78
N SER A 306 -16.54 12.84 3.62
CA SER A 306 -16.51 11.38 3.49
C SER A 306 -15.51 10.82 4.50
N THR A 307 -15.99 10.57 5.72
CA THR A 307 -15.16 10.10 6.81
C THR A 307 -15.10 8.60 6.62
N ILE A 308 -14.16 8.15 5.79
CA ILE A 308 -13.87 6.71 5.67
C ILE A 308 -13.40 6.27 7.05
N HIS A 309 -14.20 5.41 7.68
CA HIS A 309 -13.84 4.83 8.97
C HIS A 309 -12.61 3.90 8.77
N PRO A 310 -11.58 4.01 9.60
CA PRO A 310 -10.40 3.16 9.52
C PRO A 310 -10.78 1.69 9.74
N VAL A 311 -10.37 0.85 8.80
CA VAL A 311 -10.61 -0.60 8.81
C VAL A 311 -9.32 -1.37 9.10
N GLY A 312 -9.44 -2.68 9.37
CA GLY A 312 -8.28 -3.57 9.59
C GLY A 312 -7.98 -3.89 11.05
N TYR A 313 -8.97 -3.77 11.94
CA TYR A 313 -8.87 -4.29 13.31
C TYR A 313 -9.39 -5.74 13.38
N VAL A 314 -8.80 -6.53 14.28
CA VAL A 314 -9.23 -7.91 14.49
C VAL A 314 -10.51 -7.91 15.30
N ARG A 315 -11.62 -8.32 14.66
CA ARG A 315 -12.96 -8.33 15.27
C ARG A 315 -13.17 -9.51 16.23
N GLN A 316 -12.52 -10.64 15.95
CA GLN A 316 -12.67 -11.86 16.74
C GLN A 316 -11.36 -12.64 16.69
N LEU A 317 -10.97 -13.24 17.82
CA LEU A 317 -9.89 -14.21 17.89
C LEU A 317 -10.46 -15.63 18.04
N PRO A 318 -9.72 -16.67 17.66
CA PRO A 318 -10.08 -18.05 17.95
C PRO A 318 -10.38 -18.25 19.45
N ASN A 319 -11.44 -18.99 19.76
CA ASN A 319 -11.92 -19.27 21.13
C ASN A 319 -12.40 -18.04 21.92
N ASP A 320 -12.89 -16.98 21.24
CA ASP A 320 -13.46 -15.77 21.86
C ASP A 320 -12.50 -15.04 22.83
N GLN A 321 -11.20 -15.19 22.63
CA GLN A 321 -10.20 -14.46 23.40
C GLN A 321 -10.16 -12.98 22.98
N THR A 322 -9.85 -12.08 23.90
CA THR A 322 -9.72 -10.64 23.61
C THR A 322 -8.29 -10.23 23.30
N THR A 323 -7.30 -11.03 23.72
CA THR A 323 -5.88 -10.77 23.54
C THR A 323 -5.10 -12.07 23.39
N THR A 324 -4.16 -12.13 22.46
CA THR A 324 -3.31 -13.33 22.28
C THR A 324 -2.02 -13.32 23.11
N GLY A 325 -1.58 -12.16 23.59
CA GLY A 325 -0.22 -11.98 24.11
C GLY A 325 0.84 -12.16 23.01
N SER A 326 2.11 -12.31 23.41
CA SER A 326 3.23 -12.50 22.47
C SER A 326 3.03 -13.75 21.61
N LEU A 327 3.12 -13.60 20.29
CA LEU A 327 2.92 -14.65 19.32
C LEU A 327 4.21 -14.92 18.54
N GLY A 328 4.49 -16.21 18.28
CA GLY A 328 5.45 -16.59 17.26
C GLY A 328 4.91 -16.33 15.84
N PRO A 329 5.76 -16.23 14.81
CA PRO A 329 5.34 -15.91 13.45
C PRO A 329 4.26 -16.86 12.89
N TRP A 330 4.40 -18.16 13.15
CA TRP A 330 3.44 -19.17 12.69
C TRP A 330 2.11 -19.10 13.44
N ALA A 331 2.15 -18.85 14.75
CA ALA A 331 0.95 -18.70 15.57
C ALA A 331 0.18 -17.41 15.22
N PHE A 332 0.90 -16.35 14.83
CA PHE A 332 0.30 -15.10 14.34
C PHE A 332 -0.48 -15.32 13.04
N LEU A 333 0.11 -16.05 12.08
CA LEU A 333 -0.57 -16.37 10.81
C LEU A 333 -1.80 -17.25 11.01
N GLN A 334 -1.71 -18.28 11.86
CA GLN A 334 -2.85 -19.15 12.19
C GLN A 334 -3.99 -18.37 12.83
N THR A 335 -3.66 -17.46 13.74
CA THR A 335 -4.63 -16.58 14.41
C THR A 335 -5.37 -15.68 13.42
N ILE A 336 -4.68 -15.14 12.40
CA ILE A 336 -5.27 -14.22 11.42
C ILE A 336 -6.08 -14.97 10.34
N SER A 337 -5.76 -16.24 10.07
CA SER A 337 -6.46 -17.05 9.05
C SER A 337 -7.76 -17.72 9.52
N GLY A 338 -8.06 -17.70 10.82
CA GLY A 338 -9.18 -18.44 11.45
C GLY A 338 -10.49 -17.65 11.50
#